data_AF-A0A969RCN6-F1
#
_entry.id   AF-A0A969RCN6-F1
#
_cell.length_a   1.000
_cell.length_b   1.000
_cell.length_c   1.000
_cell.angle_alpha   90.00
_cell.angle_beta   90.00
_cell.angle_gamma   90.00
#
_symmetry.space_group_name_H-M   'P 1'
#
loop_
_entity.id
_entity.type
_entity.pdbx_description
1 polymer ?
#
loop_
_entity_poly.entity_id
_entity_poly.type
_entity_poly.pdbx_seq_one_letter_code
_entity_poly.pdbx_strand_id
1 'polypeptide(L)' 'MADRVTVDIEGLREEIEAAYSDNPLWEELSLSQKLRRLIQERLTEIKQQRSTANDPKSK' A
#
# COMPACT_ATOMS: atom_id res chain seq x y z
N MET A 1 9.99 6.74 -19.69
CA MET A 1 9.62 5.30 -19.74
C MET A 1 9.02 4.94 -18.39
N ALA A 2 7.91 4.20 -18.36
CA ALA A 2 7.40 3.69 -17.10
C ALA A 2 8.31 2.54 -16.64
N ASP A 3 8.92 2.70 -15.47
CA ASP A 3 9.73 1.63 -14.87
C ASP A 3 8.80 0.52 -14.40
N ARG A 4 9.05 -0.72 -14.83
CA ARG A 4 8.19 -1.88 -14.54
C ARG A 4 8.99 -2.88 -13.72
N VAL A 5 8.46 -3.23 -12.56
CA VAL A 5 9.05 -4.23 -11.66
C VAL A 5 8.14 -5.45 -11.61
N THR A 6 8.73 -6.64 -11.77
CA THR A 6 8.03 -7.90 -11.54
C THR A 6 8.17 -8.23 -10.06
N VAL A 7 7.06 -8.53 -9.40
CA VAL A 7 7.03 -8.85 -7.97
C VAL A 7 6.32 -10.19 -7.81
N ASP A 8 6.90 -11.08 -7.02
CA ASP A 8 6.24 -12.30 -6.62
C ASP A 8 5.18 -11.99 -5.56
N ILE A 9 3.98 -12.51 -5.77
CA ILE A 9 2.80 -12.30 -4.94
C ILE A 9 2.13 -13.64 -4.58
N GLU A 10 2.84 -14.75 -4.70
CA GLU A 10 2.36 -16.06 -4.23
C GLU A 10 1.91 -15.97 -2.77
N GLY A 11 0.73 -16.52 -2.47
CA GLY A 11 0.10 -16.44 -1.15
C GLY A 11 -0.56 -15.09 -0.81
N LEU A 12 -0.08 -13.98 -1.37
CA LEU A 12 -0.60 -12.64 -1.05
C LEU A 12 -1.87 -12.26 -1.81
N ARG A 13 -2.20 -12.99 -2.88
CA ARG A 13 -3.36 -12.67 -3.73
C ARG A 13 -4.66 -12.59 -2.92
N GLU A 14 -4.93 -13.56 -2.07
CA GLU A 14 -6.17 -13.60 -1.28
C GLU A 14 -6.21 -12.45 -0.26
N GLU A 15 -5.07 -12.15 0.37
CA GLU A 15 -4.96 -11.03 1.31
C GLU A 15 -5.18 -9.68 0.62
N ILE A 16 -4.64 -9.50 -0.59
CA ILE A 16 -4.83 -8.27 -1.39
C ILE A 16 -6.29 -8.08 -1.77
N GLU A 17 -6.98 -9.16 -2.14
CA GLU A 17 -8.41 -9.14 -2.46
C GLU A 17 -9.25 -8.81 -1.21
N ALA A 18 -8.88 -9.34 -0.04
CA ALA A 18 -9.60 -9.13 1.21
C ALA A 18 -9.33 -7.78 1.90
N ALA A 19 -8.23 -7.09 1.58
CA ALA A 19 -7.73 -5.91 2.29
C ALA A 19 -8.75 -4.77 2.47
N TYR A 20 -9.66 -4.59 1.52
CA TYR A 20 -10.77 -3.63 1.59
C TYR A 20 -12.07 -4.29 1.15
N SER A 21 -12.35 -5.49 1.68
CA SER A 21 -13.58 -6.25 1.39
C SER A 21 -14.87 -5.48 1.75
N ASP A 22 -14.81 -4.54 2.69
CA ASP A 22 -15.93 -3.66 3.03
C ASP A 22 -16.17 -2.52 2.02
N ASN A 23 -15.29 -2.34 1.02
CA ASN A 23 -15.40 -1.28 0.02
C ASN A 23 -15.83 -1.87 -1.34
N PRO A 24 -17.06 -1.60 -1.82
CA PRO A 24 -17.55 -2.11 -3.10
C PRO A 24 -16.67 -1.73 -4.29
N LEU A 25 -16.02 -0.56 -4.22
CA LEU A 25 -15.13 -0.11 -5.29
C LEU A 25 -13.82 -0.91 -5.33
N TRP A 26 -13.49 -1.66 -4.29
CA TRP A 26 -12.30 -2.52 -4.27
C TRP A 26 -12.47 -3.69 -5.24
N GLU A 27 -13.65 -4.32 -5.27
CA GLU A 27 -13.92 -5.46 -6.14
C GLU A 27 -13.79 -5.11 -7.64
N GLU A 28 -14.12 -3.87 -8.01
CA GLU A 28 -14.00 -3.37 -9.40
C GLU A 28 -12.55 -3.09 -9.83
N LEU A 29 -11.61 -2.98 -8.89
CA LEU A 29 -10.21 -2.71 -9.22
C LEU A 29 -9.49 -3.98 -9.68
N SER A 30 -8.66 -3.83 -10.70
CA SER A 30 -7.70 -4.86 -11.08
C SER A 30 -6.64 -5.06 -9.99
N LEU A 31 -6.04 -6.25 -9.94
CA LEU A 31 -5.01 -6.59 -8.96
C LEU A 31 -3.84 -5.60 -8.93
N SER A 32 -3.43 -5.10 -10.09
CA SER A 32 -2.33 -4.11 -10.18
C SER A 32 -2.72 -2.75 -9.59
N GLN A 33 -3.99 -2.34 -9.71
CA GLN A 33 -4.52 -1.13 -9.08
C GLN A 33 -4.62 -1.31 -7.56
N LYS A 34 -5.11 -2.46 -7.10
CA LYS A 34 -5.14 -2.84 -5.67
C LYS A 34 -3.74 -2.79 -5.05
N LEU A 35 -2.78 -3.47 -5.66
CA LEU A 35 -1.37 -3.46 -5.27
C LEU A 35 -0.79 -2.05 -5.21
N ARG A 36 -1.01 -1.24 -6.26
CA ARG A 36 -0.52 0.13 -6.31
C ARG A 36 -1.06 0.96 -5.15
N ARG A 37 -2.34 0.81 -4.83
CA ARG A 37 -2.99 1.56 -3.74
C ARG A 37 -2.44 1.17 -2.38
N LEU A 38 -2.32 -0.13 -2.09
CA LEU A 38 -1.72 -0.65 -0.86
C LEU A 38 -0.27 -0.16 -0.68
N ILE A 39 0.53 -0.19 -1.75
CA ILE A 39 1.91 0.30 -1.72
C ILE A 39 1.93 1.81 -1.43
N GLN A 40 1.05 2.60 -2.06
CA GLN A 40 0.99 4.05 -1.83
C GLN A 40 0.59 4.39 -0.39
N GLU A 41 -0.37 3.67 0.19
CA GLU A 41 -0.80 3.84 1.58
C GLU A 41 0.35 3.52 2.54
N ARG A 42 1.02 2.37 2.38
CA ARG A 42 2.18 2.01 3.23
C ARG A 42 3.36 2.96 3.08
N LEU A 43 3.66 3.43 1.87
CA LEU A 43 4.69 4.46 1.67
C LEU A 43 4.32 5.77 2.37
N THR A 44 3.03 6.11 2.43
CA THR A 44 2.54 7.32 3.11
C THR A 44 2.68 7.17 4.63
N GLU A 45 2.26 6.03 5.19
CA GLU A 45 2.42 5.71 6.61
C GLU A 45 3.90 5.75 7.04
N ILE A 46 4.80 5.12 6.28
CA ILE A 46 6.24 5.11 6.57
C ILE A 46 6.81 6.53 6.56
N LYS A 47 6.40 7.38 5.60
CA LYS A 47 6.82 8.78 5.55
C LYS A 47 6.34 9.55 6.78
N GLN A 48 5.08 9.38 7.17
CA GLN A 48 4.51 10.03 8.35
C GLN A 48 5.23 9.59 9.62
N GLN A 49 5.49 8.30 9.80
CA GLN A 49 6.23 7.75 10.95
C GLN A 49 7.65 8.33 11.06
N ARG A 50 8.35 8.48 9.92
CA ARG A 50 9.68 9.11 9.89
C ARG A 50 9.63 10.59 10.26
N SER A 51 8.60 11.31 9.82
CA SER A 51 8.42 12.72 10.19
C SER A 51 8.14 12.90 11.68
N THR A 52 7.41 11.98 12.32
CA THR A 52 7.13 12.03 13.76
C THR A 52 8.29 11.57 14.65
N ALA A 53 9.17 10.70 14.15
CA ALA A 53 10.31 10.18 14.91
C ALA A 53 11.52 11.14 14.94
N ASN A 54 11.57 12.14 14.05
CA ASN A 54 12.72 13.02 13.86
C ASN A 54 12.55 14.42 14.47
N ASP A 55 11.66 14.59 15.45
CA ASP A 55 11.55 15.84 16.23
C ASP A 55 12.20 15.68 17.62
N PRO A 56 13.52 15.96 17.77
CA PRO A 56 14.20 15.94 19.06
C PRO A 56 14.00 17.22 19.88
N LYS A 57 12.92 17.99 19.69
CA LYS A 57 12.69 19.24 20.45
C LYS A 57 11.26 19.35 20.98
N SER A 58 10.93 18.53 21.98
CA SER A 58 9.94 18.90 23.00
C SER A 58 10.06 18.02 24.24
N LYS A 59 11.05 18.30 25.10
CA LYS A 59 10.85 18.43 26.55
C LYS A 59 12.00 19.18 27.20
#